data_AF-G0QN68-F1
#
_entry.id   AF-G0QN68-F1
#
_cell.length_a   1.000
_cell.length_b   1.000
_cell.length_c   1.000
_cell.angle_alpha   90.00
_cell.angle_beta   90.00
_cell.angle_gamma   90.00
#
_symmetry.space_group_name_H-M   'P 1'
#
loop_
_entity.id
_entity.type
_entity.pdbx_description
1 polymer ?
#
loop_
_entity_poly.entity_id
_entity_poly.type
_entity_poly.pdbx_seq_one_letter_code
_entity_poly.pdbx_strand_id
1 'polypeptide(L)'
;MRLLNKKQISSIILKWNNIGEESLEGLESLGKLLEYNGSIILVDLKNNNINADGAYIISKTLERNKSLLSLDLKWNEIGAKGAEMLLEGLEKNTTIKNLDLSCNKIPEQMISEINRILNRNRTTTTNNNNQWQIWKKCQVNKKQNKIKQKQNKNLVYEKQRVFEMKERIENELQEEKQIRDELEQTLLKLRDQVLSKESNIQSQQLEYTNLWNENSHLRNELENVKVDLQNLQVSYSQKIEDMQIQIQMDNKQIQGMERGQIEELEYIKQVHEKNVKELIRDWTSRYQAIDERYIFLKNLNYDIREKINQFKEVILKMRMSHDDQLTNLKYKIIDENQRKQAMPILQLNNTIQSLNEEKNSIQRKNEEILKDIEKKEGQLHKQILNLEKDVAETRQKINENHNQISISNILIEQYKTEHLLKDNEIFYYEQILSETQRNSQFQKDEHKEQVDHLNFLHQNESRLFKDSQEIIHQRIVDLERAIRHQETQNTRVKTEYEKLCVCLQSNIQRTVVDTLNYHQDILRPQYLLNPQYKQ
;
A
#
# COMPACT_ATOMS: atom_id res chain seq x y z
N MET A 1 108.45 95.29 -18.39
CA MET A 1 109.67 95.63 -17.62
C MET A 1 109.83 94.93 -16.27
N ARG A 2 108.79 94.73 -15.42
CA ARG A 2 108.94 94.14 -14.05
C ARG A 2 109.48 92.70 -13.96
N LEU A 3 109.52 91.94 -15.06
CA LEU A 3 109.95 90.52 -15.09
C LEU A 3 111.39 90.31 -15.59
N LEU A 4 112.05 91.35 -16.12
CA LEU A 4 113.37 91.23 -16.76
C LEU A 4 114.47 90.75 -15.80
N ASN A 5 114.45 91.22 -14.54
CA ASN A 5 115.50 90.91 -13.54
C ASN A 5 115.10 89.86 -12.48
N LYS A 6 113.93 89.20 -12.62
CA LYS A 6 113.48 88.22 -11.62
C LYS A 6 114.08 86.83 -11.89
N LYS A 7 115.16 86.49 -11.19
CA LYS A 7 115.87 85.19 -11.28
C LYS A 7 115.11 83.98 -10.70
N GLN A 8 113.93 84.17 -10.11
CA GLN A 8 113.14 83.10 -9.48
C GLN A 8 112.17 82.42 -10.45
N ILE A 9 111.92 83.01 -11.62
CA ILE A 9 110.94 82.49 -12.59
C ILE A 9 111.66 81.52 -13.50
N SER A 10 111.29 80.24 -13.40
CA SER A 10 111.84 79.14 -14.19
C SER A 10 110.91 78.69 -15.32
N SER A 11 109.60 78.95 -15.21
CA SER A 11 108.63 78.57 -16.23
C SER A 11 107.58 79.65 -16.47
N ILE A 12 107.20 79.81 -17.73
CA ILE A 12 106.11 80.67 -18.18
C ILE A 12 105.07 79.78 -18.87
N ILE A 13 103.82 79.86 -18.42
CA ILE A 13 102.70 79.13 -19.00
C ILE A 13 101.72 80.15 -19.54
N LEU A 14 101.64 80.24 -20.86
CA LEU A 14 100.84 81.19 -21.61
C LEU A 14 99.97 80.48 -22.66
N LYS A 15 99.65 79.20 -22.46
CA LYS A 15 98.72 78.48 -23.35
C LYS A 15 97.34 79.14 -23.41
N TRP A 16 96.68 79.13 -24.57
CA TRP A 16 95.33 79.67 -24.77
C TRP A 16 95.18 81.17 -24.48
N ASN A 17 96.19 81.99 -24.83
CA ASN A 17 96.15 83.44 -24.63
C ASN A 17 96.19 84.25 -25.93
N ASN A 18 96.10 83.59 -27.09
CA ASN A 18 95.94 84.25 -28.37
C ASN A 18 97.03 85.28 -28.72
N ILE A 19 98.26 85.04 -28.24
CA ILE A 19 99.35 86.01 -28.25
C ILE A 19 99.83 86.37 -29.68
N GLY A 20 99.54 85.53 -30.67
CA GLY A 20 99.91 85.73 -32.07
C GLY A 20 98.81 86.36 -32.95
N GLU A 21 97.63 86.69 -32.41
CA GLU A 21 96.51 87.25 -33.18
C GLU A 21 96.59 88.80 -33.24
N GLU A 22 96.27 89.37 -34.41
CA GLU A 22 96.21 90.81 -34.74
C GLU A 22 97.50 91.67 -34.61
N SER A 23 98.36 91.48 -33.59
CA SER A 23 99.65 92.19 -33.46
C SER A 23 100.76 91.31 -32.89
N LEU A 24 102.00 91.49 -33.39
CA LEU A 24 103.16 90.69 -32.95
C LEU A 24 103.85 91.27 -31.70
N GLU A 25 103.38 92.40 -31.16
CA GLU A 25 104.00 93.11 -30.04
C GLU A 25 104.09 92.24 -28.77
N GLY A 26 103.11 91.35 -28.57
CA GLY A 26 103.10 90.38 -27.47
C GLY A 26 104.25 89.36 -27.56
N LEU A 27 104.49 88.83 -28.77
CA LEU A 27 105.62 87.93 -29.03
C LEU A 27 106.96 88.67 -28.98
N GLU A 28 107.04 89.90 -29.49
CA GLU A 28 108.27 90.71 -29.39
C GLU A 28 108.63 91.04 -27.94
N SER A 29 107.62 91.35 -27.12
CA SER A 29 107.79 91.61 -25.69
C SER A 29 108.24 90.35 -24.94
N LEU A 30 107.69 89.18 -25.28
CA LEU A 30 108.13 87.90 -24.76
C LEU A 30 109.55 87.56 -25.22
N GLY A 31 109.88 87.85 -26.48
CA GLY A 31 111.22 87.68 -27.05
C GLY A 31 112.27 88.47 -26.27
N LYS A 32 112.02 89.78 -26.08
CA LYS A 32 112.86 90.64 -25.24
C LYS A 32 112.98 90.09 -23.81
N LEU A 33 111.89 89.64 -23.21
CA LEU A 33 111.94 89.05 -21.87
C LEU A 33 112.88 87.84 -21.81
N LEU A 34 112.79 86.94 -22.78
CA LEU A 34 113.62 85.74 -22.85
C LEU A 34 115.07 86.09 -23.17
N GLU A 35 115.35 87.10 -23.99
CA GLU A 35 116.72 87.54 -24.28
C GLU A 35 117.46 88.03 -23.02
N TYR A 36 116.80 88.82 -22.17
CA TYR A 36 117.41 89.38 -20.95
C TYR A 36 117.34 88.46 -19.73
N ASN A 37 116.33 87.59 -19.64
CA ASN A 37 116.11 86.75 -18.46
C ASN A 37 116.68 85.34 -18.66
N GLY A 38 117.85 85.10 -18.05
CA GLY A 38 118.53 83.81 -18.08
C GLY A 38 118.00 82.74 -17.10
N SER A 39 116.97 83.00 -16.29
CA SER A 39 116.42 82.00 -15.36
C SER A 39 115.25 81.20 -15.95
N ILE A 40 114.61 81.70 -17.00
CA ILE A 40 113.48 81.02 -17.65
C ILE A 40 114.02 79.85 -18.48
N ILE A 41 113.55 78.65 -18.14
CA ILE A 41 113.95 77.39 -18.77
C ILE A 41 112.79 76.71 -19.50
N LEU A 42 111.53 77.06 -19.21
CA LEU A 42 110.35 76.50 -19.87
C LEU A 42 109.38 77.60 -20.29
N VAL A 43 108.88 77.52 -21.51
CA VAL A 43 107.80 78.36 -22.03
C VAL A 43 106.74 77.48 -22.68
N ASP A 44 105.49 77.59 -22.24
CA ASP A 44 104.33 76.93 -22.86
C ASP A 44 103.49 77.99 -23.58
N LEU A 45 103.52 77.96 -24.91
CA LEU A 45 102.79 78.82 -25.84
C LEU A 45 101.79 78.00 -26.67
N LYS A 46 101.32 76.87 -26.13
CA LYS A 46 100.34 76.04 -26.82
C LYS A 46 99.05 76.82 -27.13
N ASN A 47 98.58 76.72 -28.36
CA ASN A 47 97.33 77.34 -28.82
C ASN A 47 97.25 78.85 -28.56
N ASN A 48 98.09 79.61 -29.27
CA ASN A 48 98.19 81.07 -29.20
C ASN A 48 98.12 81.75 -30.57
N ASN A 49 97.61 81.06 -31.60
CA ASN A 49 97.46 81.60 -32.96
C ASN A 49 98.79 82.11 -33.55
N ILE A 50 99.93 81.51 -33.19
CA ILE A 50 101.25 81.90 -33.70
C ILE A 50 101.40 81.44 -35.15
N ASN A 51 101.53 82.38 -36.07
CA ASN A 51 101.70 82.14 -37.51
C ASN A 51 103.19 82.17 -37.94
N ALA A 52 103.46 82.17 -39.25
CA ALA A 52 104.83 82.22 -39.78
C ALA A 52 105.64 83.45 -39.33
N ASP A 53 105.01 84.62 -39.21
CA ASP A 53 105.68 85.85 -38.75
C ASP A 53 105.98 85.81 -37.24
N GLY A 54 105.06 85.23 -36.45
CA GLY A 54 105.33 84.95 -35.05
C GLY A 54 106.47 83.94 -34.86
N ALA A 55 106.59 82.96 -35.76
CA ALA A 55 107.69 81.99 -35.75
C ALA A 55 109.05 82.63 -36.06
N TYR A 56 109.09 83.66 -36.93
CA TYR A 56 110.29 84.46 -37.17
C TYR A 56 110.80 85.15 -35.90
N ILE A 57 109.91 85.75 -35.12
CA ILE A 57 110.28 86.41 -33.85
C ILE A 57 110.83 85.39 -32.86
N ILE A 58 110.18 84.22 -32.76
CA ILE A 58 110.65 83.13 -31.90
C ILE A 58 112.03 82.64 -32.36
N SER A 59 112.28 82.52 -33.66
CA SER A 59 113.59 82.06 -34.14
C SER A 59 114.71 83.04 -33.78
N LYS A 60 114.48 84.36 -33.91
CA LYS A 60 115.42 85.40 -33.47
C LYS A 60 115.63 85.39 -31.96
N THR A 61 114.57 85.14 -31.20
CA THR A 61 114.64 85.00 -29.75
C THR A 61 115.51 83.78 -29.37
N LEU A 62 115.32 82.64 -30.04
CA LEU A 62 116.09 81.43 -29.79
C LEU A 62 117.57 81.58 -30.17
N GLU A 63 117.90 82.32 -31.23
CA GLU A 63 119.30 82.60 -31.60
C GLU A 63 120.06 83.25 -30.43
N ARG A 64 119.42 84.19 -29.73
CA ARG A 64 120.01 85.00 -28.65
C ARG A 64 119.87 84.38 -27.27
N ASN A 65 118.75 83.73 -26.96
CA ASN A 65 118.52 83.14 -25.66
C ASN A 65 119.40 81.88 -25.45
N LYS A 66 120.09 81.81 -24.31
CA LYS A 66 120.94 80.66 -23.92
C LYS A 66 120.47 79.95 -22.63
N SER A 67 119.24 80.18 -22.17
CA SER A 67 118.70 79.59 -20.94
C SER A 67 117.55 78.62 -21.18
N LEU A 68 116.76 78.84 -22.23
CA LEU A 68 115.54 78.11 -22.52
C LEU A 68 115.85 76.66 -22.90
N LEU A 69 115.22 75.72 -22.21
CA LEU A 69 115.38 74.29 -22.39
C LEU A 69 114.16 73.64 -23.06
N SER A 70 112.95 74.14 -22.76
CA SER A 70 111.70 73.59 -23.30
C SER A 70 110.77 74.70 -23.81
N LEU A 71 110.28 74.54 -25.02
CA LEU A 71 109.29 75.40 -25.64
C LEU A 71 108.14 74.55 -26.18
N ASP A 72 106.91 74.79 -25.76
CA ASP A 72 105.72 74.15 -26.32
C ASP A 72 104.99 75.13 -27.26
N LEU A 73 104.94 74.80 -28.55
CA LEU A 73 104.25 75.56 -29.58
C LEU A 73 103.11 74.74 -30.21
N LYS A 74 102.66 73.68 -29.54
CA LYS A 74 101.60 72.82 -30.05
C LYS A 74 100.33 73.60 -30.39
N TRP A 75 99.62 73.16 -31.43
CA TRP A 75 98.32 73.75 -31.83
C TRP A 75 98.43 75.24 -32.19
N ASN A 76 99.44 75.65 -32.94
CA ASN A 76 99.52 76.98 -33.55
C ASN A 76 99.47 76.86 -35.10
N GLU A 77 99.70 77.95 -35.82
CA GLU A 77 99.57 78.04 -37.29
C GLU A 77 100.90 78.38 -38.00
N ILE A 78 101.99 77.82 -37.51
CA ILE A 78 103.37 78.15 -37.95
C ILE A 78 103.60 77.86 -39.44
N GLY A 79 103.08 76.73 -39.95
CA GLY A 79 103.20 76.33 -41.35
C GLY A 79 104.65 76.03 -41.80
N ALA A 80 104.83 75.69 -43.08
CA ALA A 80 106.14 75.35 -43.65
C ALA A 80 107.13 76.53 -43.59
N LYS A 81 106.69 77.74 -43.97
CA LYS A 81 107.53 78.95 -43.98
C LYS A 81 108.02 79.34 -42.58
N GLY A 82 107.16 79.25 -41.56
CA GLY A 82 107.58 79.50 -40.18
C GLY A 82 108.53 78.43 -39.64
N ALA A 83 108.42 77.18 -40.12
CA ALA A 83 109.33 76.11 -39.75
C ALA A 83 110.74 76.29 -40.32
N GLU A 84 110.87 76.80 -41.55
CA GLU A 84 112.18 77.18 -42.14
C GLU A 84 112.87 78.26 -41.28
N MET A 85 112.12 79.29 -40.88
CA MET A 85 112.65 80.35 -40.01
C MET A 85 113.07 79.82 -38.64
N LEU A 86 112.31 78.89 -38.05
CA LEU A 86 112.67 78.23 -36.80
C LEU A 86 113.95 77.39 -36.94
N LEU A 87 114.13 76.69 -38.06
CA LEU A 87 115.35 75.92 -38.35
C LEU A 87 116.59 76.81 -38.31
N GLU A 88 116.58 77.96 -39.00
CA GLU A 88 117.70 78.91 -38.99
C GLU A 88 118.07 79.41 -37.57
N GLY A 89 117.07 79.70 -36.74
CA GLY A 89 117.29 80.10 -35.36
C GLY A 89 117.80 78.96 -34.47
N LEU A 90 117.29 77.74 -34.69
CA LEU A 90 117.67 76.53 -33.95
C LEU A 90 119.08 76.08 -34.27
N GLU A 91 119.58 76.25 -35.50
CA GLU A 91 120.96 75.92 -35.85
C GLU A 91 121.98 76.65 -34.97
N LYS A 92 121.69 77.91 -34.65
CA LYS A 92 122.50 78.79 -33.79
C LYS A 92 122.22 78.62 -32.29
N ASN A 93 121.12 77.97 -31.93
CA ASN A 93 120.79 77.68 -30.53
C ASN A 93 121.33 76.31 -30.12
N THR A 94 122.03 76.26 -28.97
CA THR A 94 122.63 75.04 -28.42
C THR A 94 122.02 74.60 -27.09
N THR A 95 120.92 75.23 -26.66
CA THR A 95 120.39 75.11 -25.29
C THR A 95 119.00 74.47 -25.23
N ILE A 96 118.17 74.71 -26.24
CA ILE A 96 116.83 74.13 -26.32
C ILE A 96 116.92 72.61 -26.56
N LYS A 97 116.23 71.84 -25.72
CA LYS A 97 116.25 70.37 -25.71
C LYS A 97 114.89 69.77 -26.03
N ASN A 98 113.82 70.51 -25.80
CA ASN A 98 112.47 70.09 -26.09
C ASN A 98 111.72 71.21 -26.81
N LEU A 99 111.24 70.91 -28.00
CA LEU A 99 110.38 71.79 -28.78
C LEU A 99 109.23 70.94 -29.32
N ASP A 100 108.00 71.19 -28.84
CA ASP A 100 106.80 70.52 -29.35
C ASP A 100 106.12 71.40 -30.39
N LEU A 101 106.08 70.93 -31.63
CA LEU A 101 105.45 71.58 -32.78
C LEU A 101 104.24 70.78 -33.30
N SER A 102 103.70 69.86 -32.51
CA SER A 102 102.57 69.02 -32.92
C SER A 102 101.38 69.86 -33.37
N CYS A 103 100.75 69.46 -34.48
CA CYS A 103 99.61 70.13 -35.10
C CYS A 103 99.85 71.62 -35.42
N ASN A 104 100.96 71.92 -36.12
CA ASN A 104 101.30 73.25 -36.64
C ASN A 104 101.31 73.35 -38.18
N LYS A 105 100.75 72.36 -38.87
CA LYS A 105 100.76 72.26 -40.35
C LYS A 105 102.20 72.33 -40.95
N ILE A 106 103.17 71.73 -40.25
CA ILE A 106 104.59 71.67 -40.68
C ILE A 106 104.84 70.36 -41.43
N PRO A 107 105.52 70.39 -42.61
CA PRO A 107 105.91 69.19 -43.33
C PRO A 107 106.83 68.27 -42.50
N GLU A 108 106.65 66.96 -42.66
CA GLU A 108 107.38 65.94 -41.89
C GLU A 108 108.91 66.01 -42.07
N GLN A 109 109.37 66.40 -43.26
CA GLN A 109 110.79 66.60 -43.56
C GLN A 109 111.43 67.67 -42.66
N MET A 110 110.73 68.79 -42.45
CA MET A 110 111.22 69.88 -41.57
C MET A 110 111.18 69.46 -40.10
N ILE A 111 110.16 68.71 -39.68
CA ILE A 111 110.08 68.14 -38.32
C ILE A 111 111.26 67.19 -38.05
N SER A 112 111.65 66.38 -39.03
CA SER A 112 112.82 65.49 -38.94
C SER A 112 114.12 66.27 -38.74
N GLU A 113 114.32 67.35 -39.49
CA GLU A 113 115.50 68.20 -39.37
C GLU A 113 115.55 68.95 -38.03
N ILE A 114 114.41 69.51 -37.58
CA ILE A 114 114.28 70.11 -36.24
C ILE A 114 114.66 69.08 -35.15
N ASN A 115 114.15 67.85 -35.26
CA ASN A 115 114.49 66.79 -34.30
C ASN A 115 115.98 66.43 -34.32
N ARG A 116 116.65 66.45 -35.48
CA ARG A 116 118.10 66.25 -35.61
C ARG A 116 118.86 67.31 -34.80
N ILE A 117 118.51 68.59 -34.94
CA ILE A 117 119.12 69.70 -34.20
C ILE A 117 118.84 69.59 -32.69
N LEU A 118 117.61 69.25 -32.29
CA LEU A 118 117.26 69.06 -30.87
C LEU A 118 118.03 67.90 -30.24
N ASN A 119 118.26 66.82 -30.99
CA ASN A 119 119.07 65.69 -30.52
C ASN A 119 120.54 66.08 -30.32
N ARG A 120 121.13 66.88 -31.22
CA ARG A 120 122.45 67.52 -31.00
C ARG A 120 122.47 68.27 -29.66
N ASN A 121 121.50 69.15 -29.44
CA ASN A 121 121.43 69.97 -28.22
C ASN A 121 121.19 69.16 -26.93
N ARG A 122 120.53 67.99 -27.02
CA ARG A 122 120.38 67.05 -25.90
C ARG A 122 121.70 66.37 -25.51
N THR A 123 122.59 66.17 -26.49
CA THR A 123 123.90 65.53 -26.28
C THR A 123 125.02 66.51 -25.88
N THR A 124 124.88 67.81 -26.18
CA THR A 124 125.86 68.83 -25.76
C THR A 124 125.76 69.12 -24.25
N THR A 125 126.87 68.94 -23.53
CA THR A 125 126.98 69.20 -22.08
C THR A 125 127.00 70.70 -21.80
N THR A 126 125.83 71.30 -21.62
CA THR A 126 125.66 72.68 -21.15
C THR A 126 125.27 72.71 -19.66
N ASN A 127 125.63 73.79 -18.96
CA ASN A 127 125.51 73.97 -17.50
C ASN A 127 124.10 73.78 -16.89
N ASN A 128 123.04 73.64 -17.70
CA ASN A 128 121.64 73.57 -17.26
C ASN A 128 121.05 72.14 -17.22
N ASN A 129 121.87 71.09 -17.33
CA ASN A 129 121.42 69.68 -17.38
C ASN A 129 120.65 69.19 -16.14
N ASN A 130 120.94 69.71 -14.93
CA ASN A 130 120.27 69.28 -13.69
C ASN A 130 118.79 69.69 -13.63
N GLN A 131 118.43 70.83 -14.23
CA GLN A 131 117.05 71.34 -14.25
C GLN A 131 116.13 70.48 -15.15
N TRP A 132 116.67 69.91 -16.23
CA TRP A 132 115.93 69.04 -17.17
C TRP A 132 115.52 67.69 -16.54
N GLN A 133 116.38 67.11 -15.70
CA GLN A 133 116.10 65.81 -15.06
C GLN A 133 114.94 65.89 -14.05
N ILE A 134 114.80 67.02 -13.35
CA ILE A 134 113.70 67.25 -12.38
C ILE A 134 112.34 67.33 -13.09
N TRP A 135 112.27 68.03 -14.23
CA TRP A 135 111.05 68.15 -15.03
C TRP A 135 110.53 66.78 -15.53
N LYS A 136 111.43 65.92 -16.03
CA LYS A 136 111.08 64.58 -16.52
C LYS A 136 110.36 63.74 -15.45
N LYS A 137 110.73 63.88 -14.18
CA LYS A 137 110.18 63.10 -13.06
C LYS A 137 108.73 63.48 -12.71
N CYS A 138 108.33 64.74 -12.88
CA CYS A 138 106.99 65.24 -12.52
C CYS A 138 105.86 64.85 -13.49
N GLN A 139 106.15 64.48 -14.75
CA GLN A 139 105.12 64.10 -15.72
C GLN A 139 104.59 62.67 -15.54
N VAL A 140 105.41 61.77 -14.97
CA VAL A 140 105.07 60.36 -14.79
C VAL A 140 103.99 60.16 -13.69
N ASN A 141 104.05 60.94 -12.61
CA ASN A 141 103.11 60.83 -11.48
C ASN A 141 101.66 61.21 -11.83
N LYS A 142 101.42 62.03 -12.86
CA LYS A 142 100.04 62.42 -13.26
C LYS A 142 99.27 61.31 -13.98
N LYS A 143 99.95 60.33 -14.60
CA LYS A 143 99.29 59.22 -15.31
C LYS A 143 98.77 58.12 -14.36
N GLN A 144 99.44 57.86 -13.24
CA GLN A 144 99.08 56.76 -12.32
C GLN A 144 97.80 57.04 -11.50
N ASN A 145 97.53 58.30 -11.11
CA ASN A 145 96.36 58.63 -10.29
C ASN A 145 95.01 58.54 -11.02
N LYS A 146 94.98 58.67 -12.36
CA LYS A 146 93.74 58.53 -13.14
C LYS A 146 93.24 57.07 -13.25
N ILE A 147 94.11 56.08 -13.12
CA ILE A 147 93.76 54.65 -13.29
C ILE A 147 93.09 54.09 -12.03
N LYS A 148 93.60 54.44 -10.84
CA LYS A 148 93.05 53.98 -9.55
C LYS A 148 91.62 54.47 -9.28
N GLN A 149 91.26 55.69 -9.69
CA GLN A 149 89.89 56.20 -9.51
C GLN A 149 88.84 55.50 -10.39
N LYS A 150 89.23 55.00 -11.57
CA LYS A 150 88.31 54.31 -12.49
C LYS A 150 88.00 52.87 -12.02
N GLN A 151 88.97 52.19 -11.42
CA GLN A 151 88.79 50.83 -10.87
C GLN A 151 87.86 50.82 -9.64
N ASN A 152 87.96 51.81 -8.75
CA ASN A 152 87.11 51.88 -7.56
C ASN A 152 85.63 52.13 -7.87
N LYS A 153 85.30 52.89 -8.93
CA LYS A 153 83.91 53.10 -9.35
C LYS A 153 83.26 51.84 -9.93
N ASN A 154 83.98 51.03 -10.70
CA ASN A 154 83.43 49.78 -11.26
C ASN A 154 83.16 48.71 -10.18
N LEU A 155 84.01 48.60 -9.16
CA LEU A 155 83.82 47.60 -8.09
C LEU A 155 82.58 47.87 -7.24
N VAL A 156 82.25 49.15 -7.00
CA VAL A 156 81.04 49.53 -6.26
C VAL A 156 79.77 49.20 -7.06
N TYR A 157 79.79 49.45 -8.37
CA TYR A 157 78.64 49.17 -9.24
C TYR A 157 78.35 47.67 -9.34
N GLU A 158 79.39 46.83 -9.48
CA GLU A 158 79.20 45.37 -9.53
C GLU A 158 78.77 44.77 -8.18
N LYS A 159 79.26 45.30 -7.05
CA LYS A 159 78.78 44.85 -5.72
C LYS A 159 77.29 45.14 -5.51
N GLN A 160 76.83 46.32 -5.93
CA GLN A 160 75.42 46.70 -5.86
C GLN A 160 74.56 45.77 -6.74
N ARG A 161 75.02 45.51 -7.97
CA ARG A 161 74.32 44.62 -8.91
C ARG A 161 74.20 43.18 -8.40
N VAL A 162 75.27 42.64 -7.79
CA VAL A 162 75.25 41.29 -7.20
C VAL A 162 74.32 41.23 -5.99
N PHE A 163 74.27 42.30 -5.18
CA PHE A 163 73.36 42.37 -4.03
C PHE A 163 71.89 42.35 -4.49
N GLU A 164 71.53 43.19 -5.46
CA GLU A 164 70.18 43.21 -6.04
C GLU A 164 69.80 41.89 -6.73
N MET A 165 70.76 41.22 -7.38
CA MET A 165 70.55 39.90 -7.97
C MET A 165 70.30 38.84 -6.89
N LYS A 166 71.06 38.88 -5.79
CA LYS A 166 70.89 37.95 -4.67
C LYS A 166 69.52 38.11 -4.02
N GLU A 167 69.08 39.34 -3.81
CA GLU A 167 67.78 39.65 -3.22
C GLU A 167 66.62 39.15 -4.10
N ARG A 168 66.74 39.28 -5.44
CA ARG A 168 65.76 38.69 -6.37
C ARG A 168 65.69 37.18 -6.27
N ILE A 169 66.84 36.50 -6.26
CA ILE A 169 66.91 35.03 -6.17
C ILE A 169 66.33 34.54 -4.83
N GLU A 170 66.61 35.26 -3.73
CA GLU A 170 66.06 34.93 -2.41
C GLU A 170 64.52 35.07 -2.39
N ASN A 171 63.97 36.09 -3.06
CA ASN A 171 62.53 36.27 -3.19
C ASN A 171 61.88 35.19 -4.07
N GLU A 172 62.46 34.90 -5.25
CA GLU A 172 61.97 33.83 -6.15
C GLU A 172 61.98 32.46 -5.45
N LEU A 173 63.03 32.15 -4.69
CA LEU A 173 63.13 30.91 -3.92
C LEU A 173 62.06 30.83 -2.83
N GLN A 174 61.69 31.96 -2.22
CA GLN A 174 60.65 32.02 -1.20
C GLN A 174 59.26 31.81 -1.82
N GLU A 175 58.99 32.40 -2.98
CA GLU A 175 57.76 32.18 -3.75
C GLU A 175 57.62 30.70 -4.17
N GLU A 176 58.70 30.08 -4.67
CA GLU A 176 58.69 28.65 -5.02
C GLU A 176 58.40 27.74 -3.83
N LYS A 177 58.94 28.06 -2.64
CA LYS A 177 58.64 27.30 -1.41
C LYS A 177 57.16 27.43 -1.04
N GLN A 178 56.60 28.63 -1.15
CA GLN A 178 55.21 28.88 -0.81
C GLN A 178 54.27 28.12 -1.76
N ILE A 179 54.55 28.12 -3.06
CA ILE A 179 53.83 27.33 -4.07
C ILE A 179 53.94 25.83 -3.76
N ARG A 180 55.13 25.35 -3.37
CA ARG A 180 55.33 23.95 -3.01
C ARG A 180 54.47 23.53 -1.81
N ASP A 181 54.46 24.34 -0.76
CA ASP A 181 53.68 24.08 0.45
C ASP A 181 52.18 24.06 0.14
N GLU A 182 51.70 24.99 -0.71
CA GLU A 182 50.31 25.00 -1.17
C GLU A 182 49.95 23.75 -1.98
N LEU A 183 50.82 23.32 -2.91
CA LEU A 183 50.63 22.10 -3.68
C LEU A 183 50.60 20.86 -2.78
N GLU A 184 51.47 20.78 -1.77
CA GLU A 184 51.53 19.67 -0.82
C GLU A 184 50.24 19.58 0.02
N GLN A 185 49.72 20.72 0.49
CA GLN A 185 48.41 20.77 1.17
C GLN A 185 47.26 20.33 0.25
N THR A 186 47.32 20.71 -1.02
CA THR A 186 46.29 20.33 -2.00
C THR A 186 46.33 18.83 -2.28
N LEU A 187 47.53 18.25 -2.40
CA LEU A 187 47.75 16.80 -2.57
C LEU A 187 47.23 16.01 -1.37
N LEU A 188 47.46 16.48 -0.14
CA LEU A 188 46.92 15.87 1.08
C LEU A 188 45.38 15.83 1.06
N LYS A 189 44.73 16.96 0.74
CA LYS A 189 43.27 17.01 0.63
C LYS A 189 42.71 16.06 -0.43
N LEU A 190 43.38 15.99 -1.59
CA LEU A 190 43.01 15.05 -2.66
C LEU A 190 43.16 13.60 -2.21
N ARG A 191 44.24 13.28 -1.49
CA ARG A 191 44.47 11.93 -0.95
C ARG A 191 43.37 11.52 0.00
N ASP A 192 42.97 12.38 0.92
CA ASP A 192 41.89 12.10 1.88
C ASP A 192 40.54 11.89 1.17
N GLN A 193 40.26 12.70 0.14
CA GLN A 193 39.07 12.52 -0.70
C GLN A 193 39.08 11.18 -1.44
N VAL A 194 40.24 10.75 -1.96
CA VAL A 194 40.38 9.44 -2.62
C VAL A 194 40.13 8.32 -1.63
N LEU A 195 40.77 8.35 -0.45
CA LEU A 195 40.57 7.33 0.59
C LEU A 195 39.11 7.22 1.05
N SER A 196 38.43 8.37 1.22
CA SER A 196 37.00 8.39 1.55
C SER A 196 36.14 7.76 0.46
N LYS A 197 36.43 8.05 -0.82
CA LYS A 197 35.71 7.45 -1.95
C LYS A 197 35.98 5.95 -2.08
N GLU A 198 37.22 5.52 -1.86
CA GLU A 198 37.58 4.10 -1.87
C GLU A 198 36.83 3.31 -0.79
N SER A 199 36.75 3.86 0.43
CA SER A 199 35.97 3.27 1.52
C SER A 199 34.48 3.16 1.17
N ASN A 200 33.90 4.21 0.57
CA ASN A 200 32.51 4.18 0.12
C ASN A 200 32.28 3.10 -0.95
N ILE A 201 33.16 3.03 -1.97
CA ILE A 201 33.10 2.00 -3.01
C ILE A 201 33.16 0.59 -2.41
N GLN A 202 34.04 0.36 -1.43
CA GLN A 202 34.12 -0.94 -0.75
C GLN A 202 32.82 -1.29 -0.01
N SER A 203 32.21 -0.32 0.67
CA SER A 203 30.93 -0.53 1.36
C SER A 203 29.80 -0.86 0.37
N GLN A 204 29.73 -0.16 -0.76
CA GLN A 204 28.75 -0.41 -1.82
C GLN A 204 28.98 -1.78 -2.50
N GLN A 205 30.23 -2.21 -2.68
CA GLN A 205 30.55 -3.53 -3.21
C GLN A 205 30.10 -4.65 -2.27
N LEU A 206 30.26 -4.46 -0.96
CA LEU A 206 29.78 -5.41 0.04
C LEU A 206 28.25 -5.49 0.03
N GLU A 207 27.57 -4.34 -0.01
CA GLU A 207 26.10 -4.28 -0.09
C GLU A 207 25.58 -4.96 -1.37
N TYR A 208 26.20 -4.68 -2.52
CA TYR A 208 25.86 -5.35 -3.78
C TYR A 208 26.03 -6.87 -3.69
N THR A 209 27.10 -7.34 -3.07
CA THR A 209 27.36 -8.78 -2.91
C THR A 209 26.30 -9.45 -2.02
N ASN A 210 25.90 -8.79 -0.94
CA ASN A 210 24.85 -9.26 -0.05
C ASN A 210 23.50 -9.35 -0.79
N LEU A 211 23.12 -8.30 -1.51
CA LEU A 211 21.90 -8.27 -2.32
C LEU A 211 21.92 -9.33 -3.42
N TRP A 212 23.07 -9.56 -4.05
CA TRP A 212 23.21 -10.60 -5.07
C TRP A 212 23.00 -12.01 -4.49
N ASN A 213 23.57 -12.29 -3.32
CA ASN A 213 23.37 -13.56 -2.62
C ASN A 213 21.90 -13.76 -2.21
N GLU A 214 21.26 -12.73 -1.67
CA GLU A 214 19.84 -12.78 -1.29
C GLU A 214 18.94 -13.03 -2.52
N ASN A 215 19.21 -12.35 -3.64
CA ASN A 215 18.48 -12.55 -4.88
C ASN A 215 18.67 -13.98 -5.44
N SER A 216 19.89 -14.54 -5.30
CA SER A 216 20.17 -15.94 -5.67
C SER A 216 19.37 -16.92 -4.81
N HIS A 217 19.29 -16.68 -3.49
CA HIS A 217 18.47 -17.48 -2.58
C HIS A 217 16.98 -17.44 -2.95
N LEU A 218 16.43 -16.25 -3.15
CA LEU A 218 15.02 -16.04 -3.52
C LEU A 218 14.70 -16.72 -4.87
N ARG A 219 15.62 -16.73 -5.82
CA ARG A 219 15.46 -17.45 -7.09
C ARG A 219 15.36 -18.96 -6.89
N ASN A 220 16.18 -19.53 -6.01
CA ASN A 220 16.12 -20.96 -5.70
C ASN A 220 14.82 -21.33 -4.98
N GLU A 221 14.37 -20.51 -4.03
CA GLU A 221 13.08 -20.71 -3.36
C GLU A 221 11.91 -20.65 -4.35
N LEU A 222 11.92 -19.66 -5.26
CA LEU A 222 10.91 -19.54 -6.30
C LEU A 222 10.88 -20.78 -7.20
N GLU A 223 12.04 -21.34 -7.55
CA GLU A 223 12.12 -22.54 -8.39
C GLU A 223 11.57 -23.77 -7.66
N ASN A 224 11.86 -23.93 -6.36
CA ASN A 224 11.27 -24.99 -5.55
C ASN A 224 9.74 -24.89 -5.50
N VAL A 225 9.20 -23.68 -5.27
CA VAL A 225 7.75 -23.45 -5.25
C VAL A 225 7.10 -23.78 -6.61
N LYS A 226 7.77 -23.48 -7.73
CA LYS A 226 7.27 -23.88 -9.06
C LYS A 226 7.19 -25.40 -9.22
N VAL A 227 8.22 -26.12 -8.76
CA VAL A 227 8.24 -27.59 -8.82
C VAL A 227 7.11 -28.17 -7.97
N ASP A 228 6.90 -27.64 -6.76
CA ASP A 228 5.79 -28.05 -5.89
C ASP A 228 4.42 -27.79 -6.54
N LEU A 229 4.24 -26.64 -7.17
CA LEU A 229 3.01 -26.32 -7.91
C LEU A 229 2.78 -27.28 -9.09
N GLN A 230 3.83 -27.63 -9.84
CA GLN A 230 3.73 -28.61 -10.93
C GLN A 230 3.33 -29.99 -10.40
N ASN A 231 3.95 -30.44 -9.32
CA ASN A 231 3.62 -31.72 -8.68
C ASN A 231 2.17 -31.74 -8.20
N LEU A 232 1.72 -30.64 -7.59
CA LEU A 232 0.35 -30.49 -7.12
C LEU A 232 -0.65 -30.51 -8.29
N GLN A 233 -0.34 -29.81 -9.39
CA GLN A 233 -1.16 -29.79 -10.59
C GLN A 233 -1.30 -31.18 -11.20
N VAL A 234 -0.22 -31.95 -11.30
CA VAL A 234 -0.25 -33.34 -11.77
C VAL A 234 -1.10 -34.21 -10.84
N SER A 235 -0.91 -34.09 -9.52
CA SER A 235 -1.68 -34.84 -8.53
C SER A 235 -3.19 -34.60 -8.63
N TYR A 236 -3.61 -33.33 -8.76
CA TYR A 236 -5.03 -33.00 -8.91
C TYR A 236 -5.58 -33.44 -10.27
N SER A 237 -4.79 -33.34 -11.34
CA SER A 237 -5.21 -33.80 -12.67
C SER A 237 -5.50 -35.31 -12.65
N GLN A 238 -4.63 -36.10 -12.00
CA GLN A 238 -4.86 -37.53 -11.82
C GLN A 238 -6.12 -37.82 -11.01
N LYS A 239 -6.35 -37.13 -9.88
CA LYS A 239 -7.56 -37.31 -9.07
C LYS A 239 -8.84 -37.00 -9.85
N ILE A 240 -8.81 -35.96 -10.69
CA ILE A 240 -9.95 -35.61 -11.54
C ILE A 240 -10.21 -36.72 -12.56
N GLU A 241 -9.16 -37.26 -13.19
CA GLU A 241 -9.29 -38.36 -14.13
C GLU A 241 -9.85 -39.63 -13.46
N ASP A 242 -9.35 -39.98 -12.28
CA ASP A 242 -9.85 -41.12 -11.49
C ASP A 242 -11.34 -40.94 -11.13
N MET A 243 -11.74 -39.74 -10.69
CA MET A 243 -13.14 -39.43 -10.40
C MET A 243 -14.03 -39.51 -11.65
N GLN A 244 -13.54 -39.06 -12.82
CA GLN A 244 -14.27 -39.17 -14.07
C GLN A 244 -14.48 -40.62 -14.49
N ILE A 245 -13.45 -41.47 -14.34
CA ILE A 245 -13.55 -42.91 -14.61
C ILE A 245 -14.60 -43.54 -13.69
N GLN A 246 -14.58 -43.22 -12.39
CA GLN A 246 -15.57 -43.74 -11.43
C GLN A 246 -17.00 -43.34 -11.82
N ILE A 247 -17.23 -42.06 -12.14
CA ILE A 247 -18.55 -41.57 -12.57
C ILE A 247 -19.03 -42.31 -13.83
N GLN A 248 -18.13 -42.58 -14.79
CA GLN A 248 -18.49 -43.35 -15.98
C GLN A 248 -18.88 -44.80 -15.65
N MET A 249 -18.17 -45.45 -14.71
CA MET A 249 -18.51 -46.79 -14.25
C MET A 249 -19.87 -46.82 -13.56
N ASP A 250 -20.14 -45.88 -12.65
CA ASP A 250 -21.40 -45.79 -11.92
C ASP A 250 -22.57 -45.53 -12.86
N ASN A 251 -22.43 -44.61 -13.81
CA ASN A 251 -23.45 -44.35 -14.83
C ASN A 251 -23.76 -45.60 -15.67
N LYS A 252 -22.74 -46.40 -16.02
CA LYS A 252 -22.94 -47.66 -16.75
C LYS A 252 -23.70 -48.70 -15.93
N GLN A 253 -23.44 -48.77 -14.62
CA GLN A 253 -24.19 -49.64 -13.71
C GLN A 253 -25.65 -49.19 -13.58
N ILE A 254 -25.88 -47.88 -13.40
CA ILE A 254 -27.24 -47.30 -13.33
C ILE A 254 -28.03 -47.62 -14.60
N GLN A 255 -27.46 -47.38 -15.78
CA GLN A 255 -28.10 -47.72 -17.05
C GLN A 255 -28.43 -49.21 -17.16
N GLY A 256 -27.57 -50.08 -16.64
CA GLY A 256 -27.83 -51.52 -16.58
C GLY A 256 -29.03 -51.86 -15.69
N MET A 257 -29.12 -51.25 -14.51
CA MET A 257 -30.24 -51.43 -13.58
C MET A 257 -31.55 -50.88 -14.15
N GLU A 258 -31.54 -49.67 -14.71
CA GLU A 258 -32.72 -49.05 -15.34
C GLU A 258 -33.25 -49.92 -16.48
N ARG A 259 -32.36 -50.45 -17.33
CA ARG A 259 -32.75 -51.37 -18.39
C ARG A 259 -33.39 -52.64 -17.84
N GLY A 260 -32.81 -53.24 -16.80
CA GLY A 260 -33.38 -54.43 -16.16
C GLY A 260 -34.79 -54.18 -15.59
N GLN A 261 -34.99 -53.04 -14.93
CA GLN A 261 -36.30 -52.64 -14.39
C GLN A 261 -37.33 -52.40 -15.50
N ILE A 262 -36.94 -51.77 -16.61
CA ILE A 262 -37.83 -51.58 -17.76
C ILE A 262 -38.25 -52.94 -18.33
N GLU A 263 -37.31 -53.87 -18.52
CA GLU A 263 -37.60 -55.21 -19.04
C GLU A 263 -38.55 -55.99 -18.10
N GLU A 264 -38.39 -55.87 -16.78
CA GLU A 264 -39.29 -56.47 -15.79
C GLU A 264 -40.70 -55.86 -15.81
N LEU A 265 -40.81 -54.53 -15.86
CA LEU A 265 -42.10 -53.84 -15.97
C LEU A 265 -42.85 -54.20 -17.26
N GLU A 266 -42.13 -54.31 -18.38
CA GLU A 266 -42.69 -54.73 -19.66
C GLU A 266 -43.25 -56.16 -19.58
N TYR A 267 -42.51 -57.07 -18.92
CA TYR A 267 -42.97 -58.44 -18.68
C TYR A 267 -44.24 -58.48 -17.81
N ILE A 268 -44.24 -57.76 -16.69
CA ILE A 268 -45.40 -57.65 -15.78
C ILE A 268 -46.62 -57.10 -16.52
N LYS A 269 -46.43 -56.04 -17.33
CA LYS A 269 -47.49 -55.46 -18.15
C LYS A 269 -48.08 -56.49 -19.11
N GLN A 270 -47.25 -57.24 -19.84
CA GLN A 270 -47.72 -58.27 -20.77
C GLN A 270 -48.53 -59.37 -20.07
N VAL A 271 -48.07 -59.83 -18.90
CA VAL A 271 -48.78 -60.84 -18.10
C VAL A 271 -50.13 -60.31 -17.62
N HIS A 272 -50.18 -59.08 -17.09
CA HIS A 272 -51.43 -58.46 -16.67
C HIS A 272 -52.40 -58.24 -17.84
N GLU A 273 -51.94 -57.76 -18.98
CA GLU A 273 -52.78 -57.59 -20.18
C GLU A 273 -53.40 -58.92 -20.61
N LYS A 274 -52.64 -60.02 -20.55
CA LYS A 274 -53.16 -61.36 -20.84
C LYS A 274 -54.23 -61.77 -19.83
N ASN A 275 -53.96 -61.62 -18.53
CA ASN A 275 -54.90 -61.98 -17.47
C ASN A 275 -56.20 -61.17 -17.55
N VAL A 276 -56.11 -59.87 -17.83
CA VAL A 276 -57.29 -59.01 -18.02
C VAL A 276 -58.11 -59.46 -19.22
N LYS A 277 -57.47 -59.80 -20.35
CA LYS A 277 -58.17 -60.33 -21.53
C LYS A 277 -58.89 -61.65 -21.22
N GLU A 278 -58.26 -62.56 -20.47
CA GLU A 278 -58.88 -63.82 -20.04
C GLU A 278 -60.06 -63.58 -19.10
N LEU A 279 -59.92 -62.65 -18.14
CA LEU A 279 -60.99 -62.28 -17.22
C LEU A 279 -62.19 -61.67 -17.96
N ILE A 280 -61.95 -60.73 -18.88
CA ILE A 280 -63.00 -60.14 -19.72
C ILE A 280 -63.73 -61.24 -20.49
N ARG A 281 -63.00 -62.22 -21.05
CA ARG A 281 -63.58 -63.34 -21.78
C ARG A 281 -64.47 -64.22 -20.89
N ASP A 282 -64.03 -64.55 -19.67
CA ASP A 282 -64.82 -65.34 -18.72
C ASP A 282 -66.11 -64.60 -18.31
N TRP A 283 -66.00 -63.33 -17.93
CA TRP A 283 -67.16 -62.51 -17.54
C TRP A 283 -68.15 -62.30 -18.68
N THR A 284 -67.66 -62.09 -19.90
CA THR A 284 -68.53 -61.98 -21.08
C THR A 284 -69.32 -63.27 -21.29
N SER A 285 -68.67 -64.43 -21.14
CA SER A 285 -69.32 -65.74 -21.27
C SER A 285 -70.39 -65.97 -20.19
N ARG A 286 -70.08 -65.60 -18.93
CA ARG A 286 -71.05 -65.67 -17.82
C ARG A 286 -72.24 -64.74 -18.02
N TYR A 287 -72.00 -63.53 -18.49
CA TYR A 287 -73.05 -62.56 -18.79
C TYR A 287 -73.99 -63.10 -19.87
N GLN A 288 -73.44 -63.65 -20.96
CA GLN A 288 -74.24 -64.28 -22.03
C GLN A 288 -75.11 -65.42 -21.50
N ALA A 289 -74.55 -66.32 -20.66
CA ALA A 289 -75.32 -67.41 -20.06
C ALA A 289 -76.46 -66.91 -19.15
N ILE A 290 -76.25 -65.83 -18.41
CA ILE A 290 -77.29 -65.20 -17.58
C ILE A 290 -78.38 -64.59 -18.47
N ASP A 291 -78.00 -63.91 -19.55
CA ASP A 291 -78.93 -63.28 -20.48
C ASP A 291 -79.81 -64.33 -21.19
N GLU A 292 -79.21 -65.43 -21.66
CA GLU A 292 -79.94 -66.57 -22.22
C GLU A 292 -80.94 -67.16 -21.21
N ARG A 293 -80.52 -67.33 -19.95
CA ARG A 293 -81.39 -67.84 -18.88
C ARG A 293 -82.52 -66.87 -18.56
N TYR A 294 -82.26 -65.56 -18.58
CA TYR A 294 -83.28 -64.54 -18.39
C TYR A 294 -84.32 -64.59 -19.50
N ILE A 295 -83.90 -64.69 -20.77
CA ILE A 295 -84.79 -64.85 -21.93
C ILE A 295 -85.66 -66.10 -21.78
N PHE A 296 -85.07 -67.23 -21.40
CA PHE A 296 -85.81 -68.47 -21.14
C PHE A 296 -86.87 -68.31 -20.05
N LEU A 297 -86.51 -67.73 -18.90
CA LEU A 297 -87.45 -67.51 -17.79
C LEU A 297 -88.58 -66.54 -18.17
N LYS A 298 -88.28 -65.52 -18.98
CA LYS A 298 -89.27 -64.58 -19.50
C LYS A 298 -90.30 -65.29 -20.38
N ASN A 299 -89.85 -66.18 -21.27
CA ASN A 299 -90.75 -66.98 -22.13
C ASN A 299 -91.58 -67.97 -21.30
N LEU A 300 -90.97 -68.66 -20.33
CA LEU A 300 -91.70 -69.56 -19.44
C LEU A 300 -92.79 -68.81 -18.64
N ASN A 301 -92.52 -67.59 -18.17
CA ASN A 301 -93.51 -66.77 -17.48
C ASN A 301 -94.69 -66.42 -18.40
N TYR A 302 -94.41 -66.12 -19.67
CA TYR A 302 -95.45 -65.89 -20.68
C TYR A 302 -96.34 -67.13 -20.87
N ASP A 303 -95.74 -68.32 -21.03
CA ASP A 303 -96.48 -69.58 -21.16
C ASP A 303 -97.34 -69.91 -19.94
N ILE A 304 -96.83 -69.64 -18.73
CA ILE A 304 -97.59 -69.80 -17.48
C ILE A 304 -98.79 -68.87 -17.46
N ARG A 305 -98.62 -67.60 -17.87
CA ARG A 305 -99.73 -66.63 -17.94
C ARG A 305 -100.81 -67.08 -18.92
N GLU A 306 -100.43 -67.59 -20.09
CA GLU A 306 -101.36 -68.14 -21.08
C GLU A 306 -102.15 -69.32 -20.52
N LYS A 307 -101.48 -70.28 -19.85
CA LYS A 307 -102.19 -71.39 -19.19
C LYS A 307 -103.15 -70.92 -18.09
N ILE A 308 -102.76 -69.93 -17.29
CA ILE A 308 -103.63 -69.33 -16.27
C ILE A 308 -104.88 -68.72 -16.94
N ASN A 309 -104.73 -68.02 -18.06
CA ASN A 309 -105.85 -67.43 -18.79
C ASN A 309 -106.78 -68.51 -19.35
N GLN A 310 -106.23 -69.60 -19.91
CA GLN A 310 -107.03 -70.75 -20.37
C GLN A 310 -107.82 -71.38 -19.22
N PHE A 311 -107.20 -71.58 -18.05
CA PHE A 311 -107.92 -72.09 -16.87
C PHE A 311 -109.03 -71.14 -16.41
N LYS A 312 -108.80 -69.83 -16.43
CA LYS A 312 -109.84 -68.83 -16.12
C LYS A 312 -111.03 -68.95 -17.06
N GLU A 313 -110.81 -69.14 -18.37
CA GLU A 313 -111.90 -69.36 -19.33
C GLU A 313 -112.69 -70.64 -19.04
N VAL A 314 -111.99 -71.74 -18.73
CA VAL A 314 -112.65 -73.01 -18.39
C VAL A 314 -113.52 -72.86 -17.14
N ILE A 315 -113.01 -72.20 -16.09
CA ILE A 315 -113.77 -71.91 -14.86
C ILE A 315 -115.00 -71.05 -15.16
N LEU A 316 -114.87 -70.02 -16.02
CA LEU A 316 -115.98 -69.18 -16.46
C LEU A 316 -117.06 -70.00 -17.18
N LYS A 317 -116.67 -70.87 -18.13
CA LYS A 317 -117.61 -71.76 -18.84
C LYS A 317 -118.32 -72.72 -17.88
N MET A 318 -117.60 -73.29 -16.91
CA MET A 318 -118.20 -74.16 -15.88
C MET A 318 -119.19 -73.40 -15.00
N ARG A 319 -118.87 -72.17 -14.58
CA ARG A 319 -119.79 -71.31 -13.80
C ARG A 319 -121.07 -71.01 -14.56
N MET A 320 -120.97 -70.60 -15.82
CA MET A 320 -122.15 -70.32 -16.66
C MET A 320 -123.06 -71.55 -16.79
N SER A 321 -122.47 -72.74 -17.01
CA SER A 321 -123.23 -74.00 -17.06
C SER A 321 -123.93 -74.33 -15.74
N HIS A 322 -123.26 -74.15 -14.59
CA HIS A 322 -123.89 -74.34 -13.28
C HIS A 322 -125.02 -73.33 -13.03
N ASP A 323 -124.84 -72.06 -13.41
CA ASP A 323 -125.87 -71.03 -13.25
C ASP A 323 -127.10 -71.33 -14.11
N ASP A 324 -126.92 -71.85 -15.34
CA ASP A 324 -128.01 -72.32 -16.20
C ASP A 324 -128.75 -73.52 -15.59
N GLN A 325 -128.03 -74.48 -15.01
CA GLN A 325 -128.62 -75.63 -14.30
C GLN A 325 -129.42 -75.19 -13.07
N LEU A 326 -128.89 -74.27 -12.28
CA LEU A 326 -129.56 -73.68 -11.11
C LEU A 326 -130.84 -72.93 -11.52
N THR A 327 -130.78 -72.20 -12.64
CA THR A 327 -131.94 -71.48 -13.18
C THR A 327 -133.02 -72.46 -13.64
N ASN A 328 -132.66 -73.54 -14.33
CA ASN A 328 -133.60 -74.60 -14.72
C ASN A 328 -134.23 -75.32 -13.51
N LEU A 329 -133.45 -75.58 -12.46
CA LEU A 329 -133.97 -76.16 -11.21
C LEU A 329 -134.95 -75.21 -10.51
N LYS A 330 -134.66 -73.90 -10.48
CA LYS A 330 -135.59 -72.89 -9.95
C LYS A 330 -136.93 -72.90 -10.69
N TYR A 331 -136.93 -72.96 -12.03
CA TYR A 331 -138.17 -73.03 -12.80
C TYR A 331 -139.00 -74.29 -12.51
N LYS A 332 -138.35 -75.46 -12.32
CA LYS A 332 -139.05 -76.72 -11.97
C LYS A 332 -139.68 -76.70 -10.58
N ILE A 333 -139.02 -76.10 -9.59
CA ILE A 333 -139.54 -75.98 -8.22
C ILE A 333 -140.78 -75.07 -8.17
N ILE A 334 -140.79 -74.00 -8.97
CA ILE A 334 -141.91 -73.06 -9.05
C ILE A 334 -143.16 -73.74 -9.65
N ASP A 335 -143.02 -74.53 -10.72
CA ASP A 335 -144.14 -75.27 -11.35
C ASP A 335 -144.72 -76.36 -10.41
N GLU A 336 -143.87 -77.07 -9.66
CA GLU A 336 -144.33 -78.07 -8.67
C GLU A 336 -145.06 -77.43 -7.48
N ASN A 337 -144.62 -76.26 -7.00
CA ASN A 337 -145.26 -75.56 -5.89
C ASN A 337 -146.63 -75.00 -6.28
N GLN A 338 -146.81 -74.51 -7.51
CA GLN A 338 -148.11 -74.05 -7.99
C GLN A 338 -149.14 -75.18 -8.11
N ARG A 339 -148.70 -76.42 -8.42
CA ARG A 339 -149.60 -77.59 -8.51
C ARG A 339 -150.02 -78.17 -7.14
N LYS A 340 -149.20 -78.04 -6.09
CA LYS A 340 -149.47 -78.63 -4.76
C LYS A 340 -150.27 -77.72 -3.81
N GLN A 341 -150.40 -76.42 -4.09
CA GLN A 341 -151.01 -75.44 -3.18
C GLN A 341 -152.44 -74.99 -3.56
N ALA A 342 -153.01 -75.43 -4.69
CA ALA A 342 -154.28 -74.93 -5.22
C ALA A 342 -155.55 -75.30 -4.40
N MET A 343 -155.53 -76.37 -3.60
CA MET A 343 -156.72 -76.86 -2.86
C MET A 343 -156.81 -76.42 -1.38
N PRO A 344 -155.70 -76.31 -0.61
CA PRO A 344 -155.78 -75.85 0.79
C PRO A 344 -156.08 -74.34 0.91
N ILE A 345 -155.69 -73.52 -0.08
CA ILE A 345 -155.90 -72.05 -0.07
C ILE A 345 -157.38 -71.67 -0.18
N LEU A 346 -158.21 -72.50 -0.82
CA LEU A 346 -159.66 -72.28 -0.90
C LEU A 346 -160.37 -72.55 0.44
N GLN A 347 -159.79 -73.38 1.32
CA GLN A 347 -160.33 -73.68 2.66
C GLN A 347 -159.84 -72.71 3.74
N LEU A 348 -158.68 -72.06 3.57
CA LEU A 348 -158.14 -71.11 4.55
C LEU A 348 -158.75 -69.70 4.45
N ASN A 349 -159.15 -69.28 3.25
CA ASN A 349 -159.72 -67.94 3.02
C ASN A 349 -161.08 -67.72 3.69
N ASN A 350 -161.86 -68.78 3.94
CA ASN A 350 -163.14 -68.67 4.66
C ASN A 350 -162.97 -68.54 6.18
N THR A 351 -161.80 -68.89 6.73
CA THR A 351 -161.52 -68.84 8.18
C THR A 351 -160.83 -67.52 8.59
N ILE A 352 -160.09 -66.89 7.68
CA ILE A 352 -159.40 -65.61 7.93
C ILE A 352 -160.38 -64.43 8.07
N GLN A 353 -161.58 -64.53 7.49
CA GLN A 353 -162.59 -63.48 7.60
C GLN A 353 -163.17 -63.34 9.02
N SER A 354 -163.15 -64.40 9.85
CA SER A 354 -163.69 -64.34 11.23
C SER A 354 -162.66 -63.96 12.30
N LEU A 355 -161.35 -64.06 12.02
CA LEU A 355 -160.28 -63.76 12.99
C LEU A 355 -159.76 -62.31 12.93
N ASN A 356 -160.09 -61.57 11.86
CA ASN A 356 -159.66 -60.17 11.69
C ASN A 356 -160.46 -59.17 12.55
N GLU A 357 -161.61 -59.55 13.09
CA GLU A 357 -162.42 -58.68 13.96
C GLU A 357 -161.87 -58.65 15.41
N GLU A 358 -161.19 -59.70 15.87
CA GLU A 358 -160.65 -59.81 17.24
C GLU A 358 -159.31 -59.06 17.45
N LYS A 359 -158.47 -58.98 16.41
CA LYS A 359 -157.13 -58.36 16.45
C LYS A 359 -157.15 -56.85 16.70
N ASN A 360 -158.17 -56.15 16.21
CA ASN A 360 -158.24 -54.68 16.28
C ASN A 360 -158.49 -54.12 17.69
N SER A 361 -158.89 -54.96 18.66
CA SER A 361 -159.13 -54.54 20.04
C SER A 361 -157.86 -54.47 20.91
N ILE A 362 -156.78 -55.17 20.55
CA ILE A 362 -155.58 -55.31 21.39
C ILE A 362 -154.53 -54.21 21.10
N GLN A 363 -154.49 -53.70 19.87
CA GLN A 363 -153.43 -52.78 19.41
C GLN A 363 -153.47 -51.39 20.08
N ARG A 364 -154.62 -50.93 20.58
CA ARG A 364 -154.74 -49.60 21.23
C ARG A 364 -154.07 -49.51 22.61
N LYS A 365 -153.78 -50.62 23.29
CA LYS A 365 -153.20 -50.60 24.64
C LYS A 365 -151.66 -50.50 24.68
N ASN A 366 -150.97 -50.77 23.57
CA ASN A 366 -149.51 -50.83 23.54
C ASN A 366 -148.81 -49.50 23.20
N GLU A 367 -149.55 -48.49 22.70
CA GLU A 367 -148.96 -47.22 22.27
C GLU A 367 -148.67 -46.23 23.43
N GLU A 368 -149.26 -46.41 24.61
CA GLU A 368 -149.01 -45.52 25.78
C GLU A 368 -147.68 -45.79 26.50
N ILE A 369 -147.13 -47.02 26.43
CA ILE A 369 -145.92 -47.41 27.17
C ILE A 369 -144.63 -46.89 26.51
N LEU A 370 -144.65 -46.58 25.21
CA LEU A 370 -143.44 -46.20 24.45
C LEU A 370 -142.92 -44.78 24.75
N LYS A 371 -143.77 -43.87 25.28
CA LYS A 371 -143.42 -42.44 25.45
C LYS A 371 -142.54 -42.12 26.67
N ASP A 372 -142.38 -43.03 27.63
CA ASP A 372 -141.60 -42.80 28.86
C ASP A 372 -140.10 -43.16 28.73
N ILE A 373 -139.71 -43.91 27.69
CA ILE A 373 -138.33 -44.40 27.50
C ILE A 373 -137.43 -43.34 26.82
N GLU A 374 -137.96 -42.55 25.87
CA GLU A 374 -137.19 -41.60 25.07
C GLU A 374 -136.60 -40.41 25.86
N LYS A 375 -137.09 -40.13 27.08
CA LYS A 375 -136.68 -38.96 27.87
C LYS A 375 -135.37 -39.14 28.65
N LYS A 376 -134.93 -40.38 28.89
CA LYS A 376 -133.71 -40.69 29.68
C LYS A 376 -132.42 -40.77 28.86
N GLU A 377 -132.49 -41.03 27.56
CA GLU A 377 -131.30 -41.20 26.69
C GLU A 377 -130.61 -39.87 26.32
N GLY A 378 -131.33 -38.74 26.31
CA GLY A 378 -130.80 -37.44 25.89
C GLY A 378 -129.79 -36.77 26.85
N GLN A 379 -129.72 -37.19 28.12
CA GLN A 379 -128.82 -36.58 29.11
C GLN A 379 -127.40 -37.20 29.11
N LEU A 380 -127.26 -38.45 28.65
CA LEU A 380 -125.98 -39.17 28.65
C LEU A 380 -125.05 -38.74 27.48
N HIS A 381 -125.63 -38.27 26.38
CA HIS A 381 -124.89 -37.97 25.14
C HIS A 381 -124.07 -36.66 25.19
N LYS A 382 -124.37 -35.74 26.11
CA LYS A 382 -123.67 -34.44 26.23
C LYS A 382 -122.35 -34.49 27.02
N GLN A 383 -122.09 -35.53 27.82
CA GLN A 383 -120.84 -35.65 28.60
C GLN A 383 -119.69 -36.29 27.81
N ILE A 384 -120.00 -37.14 26.83
CA ILE A 384 -118.98 -37.86 26.02
C ILE A 384 -118.26 -36.91 25.05
N LEU A 385 -118.98 -35.91 24.50
CA LEU A 385 -118.45 -35.02 23.46
C LEU A 385 -117.33 -34.06 23.92
N ASN A 386 -117.25 -33.76 25.23
CA ASN A 386 -116.22 -32.85 25.76
C ASN A 386 -114.88 -33.55 26.05
N LEU A 387 -114.89 -34.85 26.36
CA LEU A 387 -113.67 -35.62 26.66
C LEU A 387 -112.90 -36.01 25.38
N GLU A 388 -113.58 -36.16 24.25
CA GLU A 388 -112.94 -36.49 22.97
C GLU A 388 -112.13 -35.32 22.37
N LYS A 389 -112.47 -34.07 22.76
CA LYS A 389 -111.77 -32.87 22.27
C LYS A 389 -110.38 -32.69 22.90
N ASP A 390 -110.24 -32.96 24.20
CA ASP A 390 -108.96 -32.82 24.92
C ASP A 390 -107.94 -33.92 24.55
N VAL A 391 -108.42 -35.11 24.17
CA VAL A 391 -107.58 -36.23 23.70
C VAL A 391 -106.99 -35.94 22.30
N ALA A 392 -107.68 -35.17 21.45
CA ALA A 392 -107.22 -34.84 20.11
C ALA A 392 -106.03 -33.85 20.13
N GLU A 393 -106.07 -32.82 20.99
CA GLU A 393 -104.99 -31.81 21.09
C GLU A 393 -103.68 -32.39 21.65
N THR A 394 -103.78 -33.40 22.53
CA THR A 394 -102.60 -34.08 23.10
C THR A 394 -101.88 -34.97 22.07
N ARG A 395 -102.63 -35.60 21.14
CA ARG A 395 -102.05 -36.44 20.08
C ARG A 395 -101.29 -35.63 19.01
N GLN A 396 -101.69 -34.37 18.77
CA GLN A 396 -101.02 -33.51 17.79
C GLN A 396 -99.61 -33.09 18.24
N LYS A 397 -99.43 -32.73 19.52
CA LYS A 397 -98.12 -32.38 20.10
C LYS A 397 -97.14 -33.56 20.17
N ILE A 398 -97.64 -34.79 20.36
CA ILE A 398 -96.80 -36.00 20.36
C ILE A 398 -96.24 -36.27 18.96
N ASN A 399 -97.02 -36.01 17.90
CA ASN A 399 -96.60 -36.26 16.52
C ASN A 399 -95.54 -35.26 16.03
N GLU A 400 -95.61 -34.00 16.46
CA GLU A 400 -94.60 -32.97 16.15
C GLU A 400 -93.24 -33.27 16.82
N ASN A 401 -93.25 -33.75 18.07
CA ASN A 401 -92.03 -34.19 18.76
C ASN A 401 -91.43 -35.46 18.14
N HIS A 402 -92.25 -36.40 17.65
CA HIS A 402 -91.74 -37.58 16.95
C HIS A 402 -91.05 -37.25 15.63
N ASN A 403 -91.54 -36.25 14.88
CA ASN A 403 -90.88 -35.80 13.65
C ASN A 403 -89.54 -35.10 13.92
N GLN A 404 -89.40 -34.33 15.00
CA GLN A 404 -88.12 -33.71 15.39
C GLN A 404 -87.08 -34.76 15.84
N ILE A 405 -87.52 -35.81 16.55
CA ILE A 405 -86.67 -36.95 16.93
C ILE A 405 -86.24 -37.75 15.68
N SER A 406 -87.13 -37.93 14.70
CA SER A 406 -86.81 -38.62 13.45
C SER A 406 -85.78 -37.86 12.60
N ILE A 407 -85.89 -36.54 12.49
CA ILE A 407 -84.89 -35.69 11.80
C ILE A 407 -83.54 -35.71 12.53
N SER A 408 -83.55 -35.66 13.87
CA SER A 408 -82.33 -35.77 14.68
C SER A 408 -81.65 -37.13 14.53
N ASN A 409 -82.43 -38.22 14.44
CA ASN A 409 -81.90 -39.57 14.21
C ASN A 409 -81.32 -39.75 12.80
N ILE A 410 -81.89 -39.10 11.78
CA ILE A 410 -81.33 -39.11 10.41
C ILE A 410 -79.99 -38.36 10.37
N LEU A 411 -79.87 -37.23 11.08
CA LEU A 411 -78.59 -36.52 11.23
C LEU A 411 -77.55 -37.33 12.02
N ILE A 412 -77.97 -38.03 13.08
CA ILE A 412 -77.09 -38.92 13.85
C ILE A 412 -76.61 -40.10 12.99
N GLU A 413 -77.46 -40.71 12.17
CA GLU A 413 -77.05 -41.77 11.24
C GLU A 413 -76.16 -41.24 10.11
N GLN A 414 -76.39 -40.02 9.62
CA GLN A 414 -75.46 -39.36 8.68
C GLN A 414 -74.07 -39.15 9.30
N TYR A 415 -73.99 -38.62 10.52
CA TYR A 415 -72.71 -38.48 11.24
C TYR A 415 -72.06 -39.83 11.59
N LYS A 416 -72.85 -40.89 11.85
CA LYS A 416 -72.31 -42.25 12.00
C LYS A 416 -71.74 -42.81 10.70
N THR A 417 -72.37 -42.57 9.54
CA THR A 417 -71.81 -42.99 8.25
C THR A 417 -70.56 -42.19 7.87
N GLU A 418 -70.49 -40.91 8.23
CA GLU A 418 -69.28 -40.09 8.08
C GLU A 418 -68.15 -40.55 9.02
N HIS A 419 -68.49 -40.96 10.25
CA HIS A 419 -67.56 -41.57 11.20
C HIS A 419 -67.09 -42.95 10.71
N LEU A 420 -67.96 -43.77 10.10
CA LEU A 420 -67.59 -45.08 9.55
C LEU A 420 -66.70 -44.96 8.30
N LEU A 421 -66.87 -43.90 7.49
CA LEU A 421 -65.98 -43.58 6.37
C LEU A 421 -64.61 -43.10 6.87
N LYS A 422 -64.58 -42.26 7.92
CA LYS A 422 -63.33 -41.87 8.59
C LYS A 422 -62.68 -43.02 9.35
N ASP A 423 -63.44 -43.94 9.93
CA ASP A 423 -62.93 -45.15 10.59
C ASP A 423 -62.35 -46.14 9.56
N ASN A 424 -62.85 -46.15 8.32
CA ASN A 424 -62.27 -46.93 7.22
C ASN A 424 -61.00 -46.27 6.65
N GLU A 425 -60.93 -44.94 6.59
CA GLU A 425 -59.67 -44.23 6.31
C GLU A 425 -58.66 -44.43 7.46
N ILE A 426 -59.11 -44.41 8.71
CA ILE A 426 -58.30 -44.75 9.88
C ILE A 426 -57.86 -46.21 9.82
N PHE A 427 -58.70 -47.17 9.43
CA PHE A 427 -58.32 -48.58 9.24
C PHE A 427 -57.27 -48.75 8.13
N TYR A 428 -57.38 -47.99 7.03
CA TYR A 428 -56.37 -47.97 5.96
C TYR A 428 -55.06 -47.35 6.44
N TYR A 429 -55.12 -46.26 7.21
CA TYR A 429 -53.95 -45.67 7.85
C TYR A 429 -53.40 -46.50 9.02
N GLU A 430 -54.21 -47.31 9.72
CA GLU A 430 -53.83 -48.25 10.79
C GLU A 430 -53.22 -49.53 10.20
N GLN A 431 -53.62 -49.97 9.01
CA GLN A 431 -52.93 -51.02 8.26
C GLN A 431 -51.55 -50.54 7.82
N ILE A 432 -51.48 -49.33 7.24
CA ILE A 432 -50.21 -48.69 6.87
C ILE A 432 -49.37 -48.41 8.13
N LEU A 433 -49.96 -47.95 9.24
CA LEU A 433 -49.27 -47.77 10.53
C LEU A 433 -48.87 -49.08 11.17
N SER A 434 -49.58 -50.19 10.97
CA SER A 434 -49.22 -51.52 11.46
C SER A 434 -48.11 -52.16 10.63
N GLU A 435 -48.05 -51.89 9.32
CA GLU A 435 -46.92 -52.22 8.45
C GLU A 435 -45.70 -51.33 8.73
N THR A 436 -45.94 -50.04 8.99
CA THR A 436 -44.90 -49.09 9.41
C THR A 436 -44.45 -49.35 10.84
N GLN A 437 -45.31 -49.88 11.73
CA GLN A 437 -44.96 -50.34 13.09
C GLN A 437 -44.32 -51.73 13.05
N ARG A 438 -44.63 -52.62 12.12
CA ARG A 438 -43.85 -53.86 11.91
C ARG A 438 -42.47 -53.56 11.36
N ASN A 439 -42.35 -52.64 10.40
CA ASN A 439 -41.05 -52.18 9.90
C ASN A 439 -40.29 -51.33 10.92
N SER A 440 -40.98 -50.52 11.72
CA SER A 440 -40.40 -49.77 12.83
C SER A 440 -40.12 -50.66 14.05
N GLN A 441 -40.81 -51.80 14.23
CA GLN A 441 -40.51 -52.80 15.27
C GLN A 441 -39.36 -53.71 14.83
N PHE A 442 -39.27 -54.06 13.55
CA PHE A 442 -38.11 -54.73 12.97
C PHE A 442 -36.87 -53.84 13.01
N GLN A 443 -37.01 -52.56 12.63
CA GLN A 443 -35.97 -51.56 12.83
C GLN A 443 -35.76 -51.23 14.32
N LYS A 444 -36.75 -51.32 15.21
CA LYS A 444 -36.53 -51.16 16.65
C LYS A 444 -35.86 -52.37 17.28
N ASP A 445 -36.05 -53.59 16.77
CA ASP A 445 -35.39 -54.79 17.28
C ASP A 445 -33.97 -54.88 16.72
N GLU A 446 -33.74 -54.46 15.46
CA GLU A 446 -32.42 -54.25 14.87
C GLU A 446 -31.69 -53.05 15.50
N HIS A 447 -32.39 -51.94 15.72
CA HIS A 447 -31.88 -50.82 16.51
C HIS A 447 -31.82 -51.14 18.00
N LYS A 448 -32.49 -52.14 18.56
CA LYS A 448 -32.36 -52.56 19.96
C LYS A 448 -31.19 -53.52 20.13
N GLU A 449 -30.88 -54.37 19.15
CA GLU A 449 -29.60 -55.08 19.08
C GLU A 449 -28.44 -54.11 18.83
N GLN A 450 -28.60 -53.12 17.96
CA GLN A 450 -27.61 -52.07 17.75
C GLN A 450 -27.54 -51.06 18.90
N VAL A 451 -28.64 -50.80 19.63
CA VAL A 451 -28.68 -49.95 20.85
C VAL A 451 -28.24 -50.75 22.06
N ASP A 452 -28.36 -52.08 22.12
CA ASP A 452 -27.75 -52.90 23.17
C ASP A 452 -26.25 -53.07 22.92
N HIS A 453 -25.82 -53.14 21.64
CA HIS A 453 -24.41 -53.07 21.23
C HIS A 453 -23.82 -51.66 21.42
N LEU A 454 -24.57 -50.61 21.06
CA LEU A 454 -24.21 -49.20 21.31
C LEU A 454 -24.38 -48.82 22.76
N ASN A 455 -25.24 -49.43 23.57
CA ASN A 455 -25.33 -49.21 25.03
C ASN A 455 -24.24 -49.98 25.76
N PHE A 456 -23.77 -51.12 25.24
CA PHE A 456 -22.56 -51.77 25.73
C PHE A 456 -21.32 -50.92 25.41
N LEU A 457 -21.23 -50.37 24.20
CA LEU A 457 -20.18 -49.42 23.80
C LEU A 457 -20.32 -48.05 24.49
N HIS A 458 -21.54 -47.55 24.72
CA HIS A 458 -21.84 -46.28 25.38
C HIS A 458 -21.84 -46.41 26.91
N GLN A 459 -21.99 -47.58 27.51
CA GLN A 459 -21.68 -47.82 28.93
C GLN A 459 -20.17 -47.95 29.15
N ASN A 460 -19.42 -48.49 28.18
CA ASN A 460 -17.96 -48.47 28.21
C ASN A 460 -17.41 -47.07 27.93
N GLU A 461 -17.96 -46.34 26.95
CA GLU A 461 -17.62 -44.95 26.67
C GLU A 461 -18.18 -44.01 27.75
N SER A 462 -19.36 -44.23 28.34
CA SER A 462 -19.83 -43.43 29.49
C SER A 462 -19.11 -43.78 30.79
N ARG A 463 -18.52 -44.97 30.92
CA ARG A 463 -17.55 -45.27 32.00
C ARG A 463 -16.23 -44.55 31.74
N LEU A 464 -15.69 -44.63 30.53
CA LEU A 464 -14.46 -43.90 30.15
C LEU A 464 -14.65 -42.38 30.15
N PHE A 465 -15.86 -41.90 29.86
CA PHE A 465 -16.24 -40.48 29.87
C PHE A 465 -16.64 -40.01 31.27
N LYS A 466 -17.20 -40.88 32.13
CA LYS A 466 -17.30 -40.60 33.57
C LYS A 466 -15.95 -40.61 34.25
N ASP A 467 -15.06 -41.53 33.91
CA ASP A 467 -13.69 -41.57 34.44
C ASP A 467 -12.89 -40.37 33.91
N SER A 468 -13.06 -39.97 32.64
CA SER A 468 -12.46 -38.75 32.10
C SER A 468 -13.12 -37.49 32.64
N GLN A 469 -14.43 -37.47 32.87
CA GLN A 469 -15.12 -36.36 33.53
C GLN A 469 -14.79 -36.29 35.01
N GLU A 470 -14.58 -37.39 35.74
CA GLU A 470 -14.08 -37.37 37.12
C GLU A 470 -12.63 -36.89 37.15
N ILE A 471 -11.79 -37.29 36.19
CA ILE A 471 -10.43 -36.77 36.08
C ILE A 471 -10.44 -35.27 35.70
N ILE A 472 -11.27 -34.84 34.76
CA ILE A 472 -11.40 -33.43 34.35
C ILE A 472 -12.10 -32.60 35.44
N HIS A 473 -13.12 -33.13 36.11
CA HIS A 473 -13.83 -32.46 37.20
C HIS A 473 -12.97 -32.42 38.46
N GLN A 474 -12.15 -33.44 38.74
CA GLN A 474 -11.13 -33.39 39.79
C GLN A 474 -10.02 -32.40 39.43
N ARG A 475 -9.62 -32.32 38.15
CA ARG A 475 -8.68 -31.29 37.65
C ARG A 475 -9.28 -29.88 37.74
N ILE A 476 -10.57 -29.71 37.45
CA ILE A 476 -11.31 -28.45 37.58
C ILE A 476 -11.49 -28.10 39.06
N VAL A 477 -11.81 -29.05 39.94
CA VAL A 477 -11.91 -28.84 41.39
C VAL A 477 -10.54 -28.52 42.00
N ASP A 478 -9.47 -29.14 41.51
CA ASP A 478 -8.10 -28.85 41.94
C ASP A 478 -7.62 -27.49 41.39
N LEU A 479 -7.99 -27.13 40.16
CA LEU A 479 -7.75 -25.80 39.59
C LEU A 479 -8.61 -24.72 40.25
N GLU A 480 -9.86 -25.01 40.62
CA GLU A 480 -10.73 -24.11 41.37
C GLU A 480 -10.30 -24.00 42.83
N ARG A 481 -9.71 -25.05 43.43
CA ARG A 481 -9.02 -24.94 44.73
C ARG A 481 -7.75 -24.14 44.61
N ALA A 482 -6.98 -24.29 43.53
CA ALA A 482 -5.79 -23.48 43.28
C ALA A 482 -6.15 -22.01 43.02
N ILE A 483 -7.22 -21.75 42.26
CA ILE A 483 -7.75 -20.39 42.02
C ILE A 483 -8.36 -19.82 43.30
N ARG A 484 -9.16 -20.59 44.05
CA ARG A 484 -9.67 -20.13 45.36
C ARG A 484 -8.54 -19.93 46.38
N HIS A 485 -7.47 -20.72 46.33
CA HIS A 485 -6.26 -20.50 47.12
C HIS A 485 -5.54 -19.23 46.68
N GLN A 486 -5.40 -19.00 45.38
CA GLN A 486 -4.83 -17.76 44.83
C GLN A 486 -5.69 -16.54 45.14
N GLU A 487 -7.02 -16.67 45.13
CA GLU A 487 -7.98 -15.64 45.51
C GLU A 487 -7.98 -15.40 47.01
N THR A 488 -7.82 -16.43 47.85
CA THR A 488 -7.60 -16.25 49.29
C THR A 488 -6.25 -15.62 49.58
N GLN A 489 -5.19 -15.96 48.86
CA GLN A 489 -3.89 -15.28 48.97
C GLN A 489 -3.99 -13.84 48.46
N ASN A 490 -4.72 -13.57 47.38
CA ASN A 490 -4.96 -12.22 46.87
C ASN A 490 -5.87 -11.41 47.81
N THR A 491 -6.89 -12.00 48.43
CA THR A 491 -7.68 -11.33 49.48
C THR A 491 -6.89 -11.16 50.75
N ARG A 492 -5.95 -12.05 51.09
CA ARG A 492 -5.02 -11.93 52.23
C ARG A 492 -3.97 -10.84 51.98
N VAL A 493 -3.42 -10.75 50.77
CA VAL A 493 -2.56 -9.64 50.32
C VAL A 493 -3.36 -8.35 50.28
N LYS A 494 -4.61 -8.36 49.81
CA LYS A 494 -5.50 -7.20 49.83
C LYS A 494 -5.88 -6.77 51.25
N THR A 495 -6.13 -7.69 52.18
CA THR A 495 -6.38 -7.36 53.60
C THR A 495 -5.11 -6.93 54.31
N GLU A 496 -3.94 -7.47 53.98
CA GLU A 496 -2.67 -6.96 54.50
C GLU A 496 -2.33 -5.59 53.89
N TYR A 497 -2.68 -5.32 52.63
CA TYR A 497 -2.55 -4.01 51.99
C TYR A 497 -3.55 -3.00 52.59
N GLU A 498 -4.80 -3.42 52.84
CA GLU A 498 -5.81 -2.62 53.53
C GLU A 498 -5.44 -2.38 55.00
N LYS A 499 -4.86 -3.36 55.71
CA LYS A 499 -4.26 -3.16 57.03
C LYS A 499 -3.07 -2.24 56.98
N LEU A 500 -2.22 -2.31 55.94
CA LEU A 500 -1.11 -1.38 55.75
C LEU A 500 -1.64 0.03 55.48
N CYS A 501 -2.69 0.18 54.68
CA CYS A 501 -3.37 1.45 54.42
C CYS A 501 -4.04 1.99 55.67
N VAL A 502 -4.70 1.16 56.49
CA VAL A 502 -5.31 1.55 57.77
C VAL A 502 -4.23 1.87 58.81
N CYS A 503 -3.09 1.19 58.81
CA CYS A 503 -1.96 1.48 59.70
C CYS A 503 -1.20 2.74 59.26
N LEU A 504 -1.07 3.00 57.96
CA LEU A 504 -0.58 4.27 57.40
C LEU A 504 -1.56 5.41 57.68
N GLN A 505 -2.86 5.19 57.54
CA GLN A 505 -3.90 6.18 57.81
C GLN A 505 -4.04 6.46 59.31
N SER A 506 -3.85 5.46 60.17
CA SER A 506 -3.79 5.60 61.63
C SER A 506 -2.49 6.26 62.08
N ASN A 507 -1.34 5.97 61.45
CA ASN A 507 -0.09 6.69 61.73
C ASN A 507 -0.12 8.13 61.22
N ILE A 508 -0.73 8.40 60.07
CA ILE A 508 -0.95 9.77 59.56
C ILE A 508 -1.94 10.51 60.47
N GLN A 509 -3.05 9.89 60.90
CA GLN A 509 -3.97 10.48 61.87
C GLN A 509 -3.32 10.70 63.23
N ARG A 510 -2.46 9.81 63.71
CA ARG A 510 -1.70 9.99 64.96
C ARG A 510 -0.67 11.11 64.83
N THR A 511 0.03 11.20 63.69
CA THR A 511 0.96 12.30 63.41
C THR A 511 0.22 13.64 63.29
N VAL A 512 -0.97 13.68 62.67
CA VAL A 512 -1.84 14.86 62.54
C VAL A 512 -2.48 15.25 63.88
N VAL A 513 -2.88 14.29 64.73
CA VAL A 513 -3.37 14.54 66.09
C VAL A 513 -2.23 14.99 67.01
N ASP A 514 -1.02 14.46 66.85
CA ASP A 514 0.16 14.90 67.59
C ASP A 514 0.65 16.29 67.12
N THR A 515 0.43 16.68 65.84
CA THR A 515 0.66 18.06 65.37
C THR A 515 -0.46 19.04 65.77
N LEU A 516 -1.71 18.59 65.86
CA LEU A 516 -2.84 19.42 66.34
C LEU A 516 -2.82 19.61 67.87
N ASN A 517 -2.34 18.62 68.63
CA ASN A 517 -2.14 18.74 70.08
C ASN A 517 -0.85 19.51 70.46
N TYR A 518 0.11 19.65 69.54
CA TYR A 518 1.29 20.51 69.70
C TYR A 518 1.02 21.99 69.31
N HIS A 519 -0.17 22.30 68.77
CA HIS A 519 -0.63 23.67 68.47
C HIS A 519 -1.93 24.07 69.21
N GLN A 520 -2.33 23.29 70.22
CA GLN A 520 -3.09 23.74 71.40
C GLN A 520 -2.15 24.12 72.56
N ASP A 521 -0.95 24.56 72.18
CA ASP A 521 -0.12 25.44 72.95
C ASP A 521 -0.93 26.65 73.43
N ILE A 522 -0.65 27.02 74.68
CA ILE A 522 -0.29 28.41 74.97
C ILE A 522 -1.31 29.39 74.37
N LEU A 523 -2.49 29.52 74.99
CA LEU A 523 -3.25 30.78 74.99
C LEU A 523 -4.40 30.68 76.00
N ARG A 524 -4.03 30.85 77.29
CA ARG A 524 -4.82 31.72 78.17
C ARG A 524 -4.97 33.06 77.45
N PRO A 525 -6.18 33.61 77.37
CA PRO A 525 -6.35 34.94 77.96
C PRO A 525 -7.47 34.97 79.00
N GLN A 526 -7.12 35.62 80.08
CA GLN A 526 -7.92 36.00 81.21
C GLN A 526 -9.12 36.90 80.85
N TYR A 527 -10.20 36.65 81.58
CA TYR A 527 -11.08 37.66 82.20
C TYR A 527 -12.05 38.50 81.34
N LEU A 528 -13.29 38.46 81.85
CA LEU A 528 -14.25 39.55 82.04
C LEU A 528 -15.34 39.79 80.99
N LEU A 529 -16.55 39.54 81.49
CA LEU A 529 -17.68 40.48 81.58
C LEU A 529 -18.60 40.68 80.37
N ASN A 530 -19.83 40.22 80.63
CA ASN A 530 -21.07 40.99 80.55
C ASN A 530 -21.84 40.98 79.22
N PRO A 531 -23.16 41.27 79.28
CA PRO A 531 -24.18 40.34 78.79
C PRO A 531 -25.04 41.02 77.71
N GLN A 532 -25.86 40.22 77.02
CA GLN A 532 -27.13 40.58 76.35
C GLN A 532 -27.31 39.55 75.23
N TYR A 533 -28.27 38.64 75.40
CA TYR A 533 -29.63 38.77 74.88
C TYR A 533 -29.71 38.74 73.35
N LYS A 534 -30.47 37.74 72.87
CA LYS A 534 -31.34 37.74 71.67
C LYS A 534 -30.59 37.88 70.34
N GLN A 535 -30.75 36.93 69.41
CA GLN A 535 -31.99 36.33 68.92
C GLN A 535 -31.67 35.00 68.26
#